data_AF-A0A3S8RN33-F1
#
_entry.id   AF-A0A3S8RN33-F1
#
_cell.length_a   1.000
_cell.length_b   1.000
_cell.length_c   1.000
_cell.angle_alpha   90.00
_cell.angle_beta   90.00
_cell.angle_gamma   90.00
#
_symmetry.space_group_name_H-M   'P 1'
#
loop_
_entity.id
_entity.type
_entity.pdbx_description
1 polymer ?
#
loop_
_entity_poly.entity_id
_entity_poly.type
_entity_poly.pdbx_seq_one_letter_code
_entity_poly.pdbx_strand_id
1 'polypeptide(L)'
;MNKIKKIALTGLLSLVGMSLSITSAFACTGIIVGKNLTEDGSVIIGRTEDLELNHNKTFVVKNVGERMIDNSVPFVDPSNGFSYPQSEHNFKYTAIPDVTPQEGMYDAAGINEKGVVMTATVSAKYDPAYKTVDPYLSDGLTEAAITTLILPRIQSAREGIELIANVIDEKGAGEGNIVVLADKDEVWYMEILSGHQYAAIKFPDDKFGVFPNAFYLGTLDGFDEGAVIQSENLKETAIAAGRYVEQNGSFHIANSYNPIKMSEGNRSRVWSGIKAINPNSTINYNDDTFELLQSMDGKVGLKDVMKFQRNRLEGTDFIPSDEIKLDNKGNIIGEYDKGRLKYPIGNINTMEAHIFQIKESLPTDAGAVMWLAVGSPLVSPYIPYMGTITDTHKSYQVTSTSFDENSWYWNANSIAHQVFEDDAKRKEIQNQWQELEDALIEDQLNIEKRFMMRSADFDYQAHTLQIADDAFNKLKALDQKLKGIEPKTEEPKTEEPKVEEPKTEKPSGSETTKEDTPSPSDQGATPTSKTLPNTGVSASKTLLYGAMGVALVGMVFVYKSYRKEH
;
A
#
# COMPACT_ATOMS: atom_id res chain seq x y z
N MET A 1 -34.76 31.38 56.48
CA MET A 1 -34.48 32.48 55.51
C MET A 1 -33.18 33.17 55.91
N ASN A 2 -32.41 33.63 54.92
CA ASN A 2 -31.20 34.47 55.04
C ASN A 2 -29.92 33.84 55.64
N LYS A 3 -28.76 34.28 55.10
CA LYS A 3 -27.36 34.17 55.60
C LYS A 3 -26.67 32.78 55.50
N ILE A 4 -25.37 32.64 55.16
CA ILE A 4 -24.43 33.54 54.44
C ILE A 4 -23.13 32.81 53.96
N LYS A 5 -22.50 33.30 52.88
CA LYS A 5 -21.07 33.14 52.44
C LYS A 5 -20.43 31.76 52.10
N LYS A 6 -20.01 31.70 50.82
CA LYS A 6 -18.66 31.37 50.28
C LYS A 6 -18.06 29.93 50.30
N ILE A 7 -17.87 29.44 49.06
CA ILE A 7 -16.63 28.89 48.47
C ILE A 7 -15.96 27.70 49.19
N ALA A 8 -16.21 26.51 48.65
CA ALA A 8 -15.22 25.42 48.59
C ALA A 8 -15.38 24.62 47.27
N LEU A 9 -14.47 24.91 46.34
CA LEU A 9 -13.95 24.06 45.27
C LEU A 9 -14.47 22.61 45.14
N THR A 10 -15.42 22.38 44.23
CA THR A 10 -15.41 21.23 43.29
C THR A 10 -16.15 21.61 42.02
N GLY A 11 -15.41 22.16 41.05
CA GLY A 11 -15.93 22.37 39.70
C GLY A 11 -15.98 21.04 38.98
N LEU A 12 -17.14 20.37 38.99
CA LEU A 12 -17.37 19.22 38.12
C LEU A 12 -17.49 19.74 36.68
N LEU A 13 -16.36 19.93 36.00
CA LEU A 13 -16.37 20.15 34.56
C LEU A 13 -17.01 18.94 33.90
N SER A 14 -18.23 19.12 33.42
CA SER A 14 -18.87 18.23 32.46
C SER A 14 -18.15 18.39 31.11
N LEU A 15 -16.89 17.95 31.06
CA LEU A 15 -16.16 17.65 29.83
C LEU A 15 -16.83 16.43 29.20
N VAL A 16 -18.01 16.66 28.63
CA VAL A 16 -18.53 15.86 27.53
C VAL A 16 -17.60 16.17 26.36
N GLY A 17 -16.46 15.48 26.34
CA GLY A 17 -15.66 15.39 25.13
C GLY A 17 -16.55 14.78 24.08
N MET A 18 -16.93 15.56 23.07
CA MET A 18 -17.40 14.99 21.83
C MET A 18 -16.25 14.16 21.29
N SER A 19 -16.32 12.85 21.51
CA SER A 19 -15.57 11.90 20.74
C SER A 19 -16.00 12.09 19.29
N LEU A 20 -15.17 12.82 18.52
CA LEU A 20 -15.13 12.66 17.09
C LEU A 20 -14.92 11.17 16.86
N SER A 21 -15.99 10.48 16.46
CA SER A 21 -15.92 9.09 16.08
C SER A 21 -15.13 9.05 14.77
N ILE A 22 -13.82 8.89 14.88
CA ILE A 22 -12.93 8.63 13.75
C ILE A 22 -13.38 7.29 13.17
N THR A 23 -14.24 7.36 12.16
CA THR A 23 -14.66 6.18 11.39
C THR A 23 -13.44 5.72 10.61
N SER A 24 -12.93 4.52 10.90
CA SER A 24 -11.99 3.85 10.00
C SER A 24 -12.62 3.79 8.61
N ALA A 25 -11.93 4.35 7.63
CA ALA A 25 -12.48 4.70 6.33
C ALA A 25 -11.87 3.79 5.26
N PHE A 26 -12.37 2.55 5.22
CA PHE A 26 -12.09 1.58 4.15
C PHE A 26 -12.54 2.17 2.80
N ALA A 27 -11.62 2.89 2.15
CA ALA A 27 -11.90 3.74 0.99
C ALA A 27 -10.91 3.51 -0.17
N CYS A 28 -10.22 2.37 -0.18
CA CYS A 28 -9.30 1.97 -1.24
C CYS A 28 -9.93 2.12 -2.63
N THR A 29 -9.23 2.77 -3.57
CA THR A 29 -9.74 3.01 -4.92
C THR A 29 -8.75 2.50 -5.96
N GLY A 30 -9.16 1.51 -6.76
CA GLY A 30 -8.35 0.94 -7.82
C GLY A 30 -8.63 1.52 -9.21
N ILE A 31 -7.63 1.45 -10.08
CA ILE A 31 -7.69 1.81 -11.50
C ILE A 31 -6.87 0.82 -12.35
N ILE A 32 -7.39 0.49 -13.53
CA ILE A 32 -6.66 -0.19 -14.63
C ILE A 32 -6.82 0.66 -15.89
N VAL A 33 -5.76 0.79 -16.69
CA VAL A 33 -5.78 1.32 -18.05
C VAL A 33 -5.03 0.36 -18.97
N GLY A 34 -5.72 -0.20 -19.96
CA GLY A 34 -5.15 -1.09 -20.96
C GLY A 34 -4.22 -0.37 -21.94
N LYS A 35 -3.25 -1.09 -22.51
CA LYS A 35 -2.17 -0.52 -23.34
C LYS A 35 -2.63 0.17 -24.63
N ASN A 36 -3.82 -0.13 -25.15
CA ASN A 36 -4.35 0.59 -26.31
C ASN A 36 -4.91 1.98 -25.92
N LEU A 37 -5.13 2.27 -24.63
CA LEU A 37 -5.59 3.58 -24.13
C LEU A 37 -4.48 4.46 -23.52
N THR A 38 -3.28 3.96 -23.26
CA THR A 38 -2.17 4.77 -22.70
C THR A 38 -1.36 5.50 -23.76
N GLU A 39 -0.75 6.64 -23.40
CA GLU A 39 0.06 7.46 -24.33
C GLU A 39 1.29 6.73 -24.90
N ASP A 40 1.97 5.94 -24.07
CA ASP A 40 3.24 5.27 -24.40
C ASP A 40 3.10 3.77 -24.69
N GLY A 41 1.88 3.23 -24.69
CA GLY A 41 1.61 1.80 -24.86
C GLY A 41 1.88 0.96 -23.60
N SER A 42 2.10 1.59 -22.45
CA SER A 42 2.18 0.88 -21.16
C SER A 42 0.83 0.29 -20.73
N VAL A 43 0.84 -0.77 -19.95
CA VAL A 43 -0.28 -1.05 -19.03
C VAL A 43 -0.07 -0.18 -17.79
N ILE A 44 -1.14 0.46 -17.31
CA ILE A 44 -1.12 1.19 -16.03
C ILE A 44 -2.15 0.57 -15.07
N ILE A 45 -1.70 0.23 -13.86
CA ILE A 45 -2.55 -0.27 -12.77
C ILE A 45 -2.19 0.53 -11.52
N GLY A 46 -3.18 0.98 -10.74
CA GLY A 46 -2.91 1.70 -9.50
C GLY A 46 -4.00 1.53 -8.45
N ARG A 47 -3.66 1.82 -7.20
CA ARG A 47 -4.59 1.75 -6.06
C ARG A 47 -4.19 2.78 -5.00
N THR A 48 -5.17 3.39 -4.32
CA THR A 48 -4.96 3.99 -2.98
C THR A 48 -5.34 2.96 -1.93
N GLU A 49 -4.56 2.81 -0.87
CA GLU A 49 -4.94 2.00 0.29
C GLU A 49 -5.28 2.91 1.48
N ASP A 50 -6.56 2.92 1.87
CA ASP A 50 -7.13 3.89 2.80
C ASP A 50 -7.76 3.19 4.02
N LEU A 51 -7.36 3.58 5.24
CA LEU A 51 -7.74 2.93 6.50
C LEU A 51 -7.99 3.96 7.62
N GLU A 52 -7.54 3.74 8.86
CA GLU A 52 -7.47 4.76 9.91
C GLU A 52 -6.27 5.70 9.78
N LEU A 53 -6.41 6.91 10.35
CA LEU A 53 -5.32 7.87 10.48
C LEU A 53 -4.21 7.31 11.37
N ASN A 54 -2.95 7.61 11.02
CA ASN A 54 -1.76 7.23 11.81
C ASN A 54 -1.40 5.73 11.77
N HIS A 55 -1.81 5.02 10.72
CA HIS A 55 -1.42 3.63 10.45
C HIS A 55 -0.20 3.57 9.53
N ASN A 56 0.96 3.20 10.07
CA ASN A 56 2.25 3.30 9.38
C ASN A 56 2.47 2.16 8.36
N LYS A 57 2.80 2.53 7.12
CA LYS A 57 3.21 1.64 6.04
C LYS A 57 4.73 1.65 5.82
N THR A 58 5.29 0.46 5.65
CA THR A 58 6.68 0.25 5.25
C THR A 58 6.79 -0.16 3.79
N PHE A 59 7.96 -0.04 3.18
CA PHE A 59 8.25 -0.55 1.82
C PHE A 59 9.60 -1.28 1.83
N VAL A 60 9.60 -2.55 1.42
CA VAL A 60 10.71 -3.49 1.64
C VAL A 60 10.91 -4.45 0.47
N VAL A 61 12.11 -5.03 0.36
CA VAL A 61 12.40 -6.18 -0.50
C VAL A 61 12.42 -7.47 0.33
N LYS A 62 11.53 -8.41 0.00
CA LYS A 62 11.45 -9.73 0.63
C LYS A 62 12.26 -10.75 -0.16
N ASN A 63 13.54 -10.87 0.22
CA ASN A 63 14.46 -11.88 -0.30
C ASN A 63 14.12 -13.29 0.25
N VAL A 64 13.11 -13.94 -0.34
CA VAL A 64 12.63 -15.28 0.06
C VAL A 64 13.06 -16.42 -0.88
N GLY A 65 13.59 -16.13 -2.08
CA GLY A 65 13.81 -17.15 -3.11
C GLY A 65 14.83 -18.24 -2.77
N GLU A 66 15.90 -17.91 -2.04
CA GLU A 66 16.88 -18.92 -1.56
C GLU A 66 16.41 -19.66 -0.29
N ARG A 67 15.29 -19.24 0.32
CA ARG A 67 14.73 -19.96 1.46
C ARG A 67 13.96 -21.18 0.95
N MET A 68 14.69 -22.29 0.88
CA MET A 68 14.14 -23.60 1.22
C MET A 68 13.56 -23.51 2.64
N ILE A 69 12.31 -23.03 2.75
CA ILE A 69 11.54 -23.13 3.98
C ILE A 69 11.40 -24.63 4.29
N ASP A 70 11.42 -25.00 5.57
CA ASP A 70 11.11 -26.37 5.96
C ASP A 70 9.65 -26.65 5.56
N ASN A 71 9.44 -27.41 4.49
CA ASN A 71 8.11 -27.72 3.94
C ASN A 71 7.21 -28.47 4.92
N SER A 72 7.71 -28.89 6.10
CA SER A 72 6.87 -29.40 7.20
C SER A 72 6.15 -28.31 8.00
N VAL A 73 6.54 -27.03 7.87
CA VAL A 73 5.93 -25.88 8.56
C VAL A 73 5.10 -25.08 7.56
N PRO A 74 3.75 -25.18 7.57
CA PRO A 74 2.91 -24.53 6.56
C PRO A 74 2.97 -22.99 6.64
N PHE A 75 2.49 -22.33 5.59
CA PHE A 75 2.17 -20.91 5.65
C PHE A 75 1.02 -20.71 6.64
N VAL A 76 1.09 -19.69 7.48
CA VAL A 76 0.04 -19.33 8.45
C VAL A 76 -0.10 -17.81 8.47
N ASP A 77 -1.33 -17.32 8.34
CA ASP A 77 -1.64 -15.92 8.60
C ASP A 77 -1.92 -15.71 10.11
N PRO A 78 -1.16 -14.85 10.81
CA PRO A 78 -1.44 -14.52 12.20
C PRO A 78 -2.77 -13.76 12.41
N SER A 79 -3.37 -13.14 11.38
CA SER A 79 -4.63 -12.38 11.52
C SER A 79 -5.81 -13.23 12.00
N ASN A 80 -5.96 -14.43 11.42
CA ASN A 80 -7.13 -15.29 11.56
C ASN A 80 -6.81 -16.78 11.72
N GLY A 81 -5.56 -17.20 11.48
CA GLY A 81 -5.13 -18.59 11.52
C GLY A 81 -5.30 -19.37 10.22
N PHE A 82 -5.62 -18.71 9.10
CA PHE A 82 -5.60 -19.31 7.76
C PHE A 82 -4.26 -20.01 7.51
N SER A 83 -4.28 -21.20 6.91
CA SER A 83 -3.07 -21.96 6.65
C SER A 83 -3.10 -22.70 5.31
N TYR A 84 -1.96 -22.66 4.62
CA TYR A 84 -1.76 -23.26 3.31
C TYR A 84 -0.41 -24.00 3.25
N PRO A 85 -0.24 -25.03 2.41
CA PRO A 85 1.06 -25.66 2.18
C PRO A 85 2.16 -24.63 1.80
N GLN A 86 3.41 -24.92 2.15
CA GLN A 86 4.54 -24.15 1.62
C GLN A 86 4.71 -24.39 0.13
N SER A 87 5.32 -23.43 -0.55
CA SER A 87 5.84 -23.63 -1.89
C SER A 87 7.27 -24.16 -1.82
N GLU A 88 7.61 -25.14 -2.64
CA GLU A 88 8.98 -25.66 -2.74
C GLU A 88 9.96 -24.59 -3.27
N HIS A 89 9.44 -23.64 -4.04
CA HIS A 89 10.18 -22.50 -4.58
C HIS A 89 9.40 -21.21 -4.36
N ASN A 90 10.12 -20.14 -4.01
CA ASN A 90 9.57 -18.79 -3.91
C ASN A 90 10.45 -17.84 -4.73
N PHE A 91 9.99 -16.62 -4.93
CA PHE A 91 10.67 -15.55 -5.66
C PHE A 91 10.85 -14.33 -4.76
N LYS A 92 11.94 -13.58 -4.96
CA LYS A 92 12.13 -12.24 -4.40
C LYS A 92 11.01 -11.32 -4.90
N TYR A 93 10.44 -10.51 -4.01
CA TYR A 93 9.44 -9.50 -4.36
C TYR A 93 9.59 -8.23 -3.51
N THR A 94 9.11 -7.10 -4.05
CA THR A 94 8.84 -5.90 -3.24
C THR A 94 7.49 -6.03 -2.53
N ALA A 95 7.31 -5.39 -1.38
CA ALA A 95 6.06 -5.38 -0.62
C ALA A 95 5.87 -4.04 0.11
N ILE A 96 4.61 -3.68 0.42
CA ILE A 96 4.24 -2.50 1.23
C ILE A 96 3.57 -2.91 2.57
N PRO A 97 4.25 -3.64 3.47
CA PRO A 97 3.61 -4.23 4.65
C PRO A 97 3.32 -3.24 5.78
N ASP A 98 2.36 -3.65 6.60
CA ASP A 98 2.00 -3.02 7.88
C ASP A 98 3.08 -3.23 8.95
N VAL A 99 3.09 -2.35 9.94
CA VAL A 99 4.00 -2.43 11.09
C VAL A 99 3.48 -3.28 12.26
N THR A 100 2.30 -3.88 12.13
CA THR A 100 1.67 -4.77 13.13
C THR A 100 1.57 -6.23 12.64
N PRO A 101 2.69 -6.93 12.33
CA PRO A 101 2.68 -8.27 11.73
C PRO A 101 2.13 -9.40 12.61
N GLN A 102 1.57 -9.09 13.79
CA GLN A 102 0.78 -10.00 14.62
C GLN A 102 -0.72 -9.93 14.31
N GLU A 103 -1.17 -8.91 13.57
CA GLU A 103 -2.56 -8.66 13.20
C GLU A 103 -2.85 -9.01 11.73
N GLY A 104 -1.80 -9.27 10.95
CA GLY A 104 -1.81 -9.68 9.54
C GLY A 104 -0.50 -9.25 8.86
N MET A 105 -0.18 -9.77 7.67
CA MET A 105 1.08 -9.42 6.99
C MET A 105 0.91 -8.21 6.05
N TYR A 106 -0.26 -8.08 5.40
CA TYR A 106 -0.70 -6.88 4.67
C TYR A 106 0.31 -6.33 3.66
N ASP A 107 0.98 -7.24 2.92
CA ASP A 107 2.00 -6.91 1.92
C ASP A 107 1.51 -6.02 0.77
N ALA A 108 0.18 -5.86 0.63
CA ALA A 108 -0.52 -4.86 -0.19
C ALA A 108 -0.23 -4.96 -1.69
N ALA A 109 0.91 -4.46 -2.14
CA ALA A 109 1.29 -4.46 -3.54
C ALA A 109 2.79 -4.72 -3.74
N GLY A 110 3.16 -5.28 -4.89
CA GLY A 110 4.56 -5.59 -5.19
C GLY A 110 4.84 -6.02 -6.62
N ILE A 111 6.13 -6.14 -6.93
CA ILE A 111 6.69 -6.75 -8.14
C ILE A 111 7.59 -7.92 -7.70
N ASN A 112 7.46 -9.09 -8.35
CA ASN A 112 8.40 -10.21 -8.14
C ASN A 112 9.52 -10.27 -9.20
N GLU A 113 10.56 -11.06 -8.97
CA GLU A 113 11.71 -11.19 -9.89
C GLU A 113 11.39 -11.84 -11.26
N LYS A 114 10.13 -12.24 -11.49
CA LYS A 114 9.61 -12.72 -12.78
C LYS A 114 8.91 -11.62 -13.58
N GLY A 115 8.79 -10.43 -13.00
CA GLY A 115 8.12 -9.28 -13.60
C GLY A 115 6.61 -9.26 -13.41
N VAL A 116 6.05 -10.16 -12.59
CA VAL A 116 4.64 -10.13 -12.22
C VAL A 116 4.44 -9.04 -11.17
N VAL A 117 3.46 -8.16 -11.41
CA VAL A 117 2.96 -7.21 -10.42
C VAL A 117 1.66 -7.71 -9.82
N MET A 118 1.42 -7.35 -8.57
CA MET A 118 0.18 -7.64 -7.87
C MET A 118 -0.22 -6.44 -7.02
N THR A 119 -1.53 -6.15 -6.98
CA THR A 119 -2.12 -5.24 -6.00
C THR A 119 -3.36 -5.90 -5.40
N ALA A 120 -3.36 -6.05 -4.08
CA ALA A 120 -4.41 -6.69 -3.32
C ALA A 120 -4.55 -6.00 -1.94
N THR A 121 -5.69 -5.40 -1.60
CA THR A 121 -6.99 -5.49 -2.28
C THR A 121 -7.70 -4.14 -2.39
N VAL A 122 -8.78 -4.13 -3.17
CA VAL A 122 -9.92 -3.25 -2.88
C VAL A 122 -11.00 -4.13 -2.26
N SER A 123 -11.12 -4.09 -0.94
CA SER A 123 -12.00 -4.99 -0.18
C SER A 123 -13.48 -4.70 -0.46
N ALA A 124 -14.26 -5.77 -0.59
CA ALA A 124 -15.67 -5.78 -1.01
C ALA A 124 -16.48 -6.78 -0.15
N LYS A 125 -17.81 -6.83 -0.29
CA LYS A 125 -18.68 -7.68 0.56
C LYS A 125 -19.88 -8.15 -0.24
N TYR A 126 -20.32 -9.39 -0.01
CA TYR A 126 -21.59 -9.90 -0.51
C TYR A 126 -22.80 -9.27 0.21
N ASP A 127 -23.99 -9.48 -0.36
CA ASP A 127 -25.24 -9.29 0.37
C ASP A 127 -25.39 -10.31 1.53
N PRO A 128 -25.96 -9.94 2.69
CA PRO A 128 -26.14 -10.85 3.83
C PRO A 128 -26.86 -12.18 3.57
N ALA A 129 -27.59 -12.36 2.46
CA ALA A 129 -28.21 -13.64 2.08
C ALA A 129 -27.18 -14.76 1.85
N TYR A 130 -25.97 -14.43 1.42
CA TYR A 130 -24.89 -15.41 1.24
C TYR A 130 -24.38 -15.98 2.58
N LYS A 131 -24.63 -15.31 3.72
CA LYS A 131 -24.26 -15.78 5.08
C LYS A 131 -24.87 -17.15 5.45
N THR A 132 -25.84 -17.67 4.68
CA THR A 132 -26.46 -19.00 4.87
C THR A 132 -26.32 -19.96 3.69
N VAL A 133 -25.58 -19.58 2.64
CA VAL A 133 -25.40 -20.39 1.41
C VAL A 133 -23.94 -20.67 1.16
N ASP A 134 -23.11 -19.62 1.16
CA ASP A 134 -21.66 -19.70 0.98
C ASP A 134 -20.97 -18.59 1.80
N PRO A 135 -20.99 -18.71 3.14
CA PRO A 135 -20.46 -17.69 4.04
C PRO A 135 -18.93 -17.62 3.97
N TYR A 136 -18.37 -16.43 4.20
CA TYR A 136 -16.94 -16.28 4.47
C TYR A 136 -16.52 -17.12 5.69
N LEU A 137 -15.37 -17.79 5.60
CA LEU A 137 -14.85 -18.70 6.62
C LEU A 137 -13.96 -17.95 7.63
N SER A 138 -14.03 -18.33 8.90
CA SER A 138 -13.24 -17.67 9.98
C SER A 138 -11.73 -17.70 9.78
N ASP A 139 -11.28 -18.71 9.04
CA ASP A 139 -9.92 -19.19 8.80
C ASP A 139 -9.64 -19.33 7.29
N GLY A 140 -10.46 -18.68 6.45
CA GLY A 140 -10.26 -18.55 5.00
C GLY A 140 -9.29 -17.44 4.62
N LEU A 141 -8.97 -17.33 3.33
CA LEU A 141 -7.99 -16.37 2.78
C LEU A 141 -8.48 -14.91 2.87
N THR A 142 -7.60 -14.00 3.31
CA THR A 142 -7.87 -12.56 3.53
C THR A 142 -6.78 -11.67 2.92
N GLU A 143 -7.06 -10.37 2.81
CA GLU A 143 -6.14 -9.31 2.37
C GLU A 143 -4.78 -9.35 3.11
N ALA A 144 -4.81 -9.65 4.41
CA ALA A 144 -3.64 -9.87 5.26
C ALA A 144 -2.66 -10.92 4.72
N ALA A 145 -3.17 -11.93 4.00
CA ALA A 145 -2.44 -13.08 3.52
C ALA A 145 -2.20 -13.08 1.99
N ILE A 146 -3.13 -12.53 1.20
CA ILE A 146 -3.18 -12.67 -0.27
C ILE A 146 -1.84 -12.34 -0.96
N THR A 147 -1.31 -11.12 -0.83
CA THR A 147 -0.06 -10.73 -1.53
C THR A 147 1.13 -11.58 -1.05
N THR A 148 1.23 -11.81 0.26
CA THR A 148 2.30 -12.58 0.90
C THR A 148 2.31 -14.06 0.50
N LEU A 149 1.13 -14.63 0.23
CA LEU A 149 0.95 -16.02 -0.19
C LEU A 149 1.23 -16.18 -1.69
N ILE A 150 0.71 -15.28 -2.52
CA ILE A 150 0.57 -15.48 -3.97
C ILE A 150 1.76 -14.93 -4.75
N LEU A 151 2.11 -13.64 -4.58
CA LEU A 151 3.14 -12.96 -5.36
C LEU A 151 4.52 -13.67 -5.37
N PRO A 152 5.04 -14.23 -4.25
CA PRO A 152 6.30 -14.98 -4.30
C PRO A 152 6.23 -16.35 -5.00
N ARG A 153 5.06 -16.88 -5.35
CA ARG A 153 4.91 -18.26 -5.84
C ARG A 153 4.75 -18.39 -7.36
N ILE A 154 4.66 -17.27 -8.09
CA ILE A 154 4.13 -17.23 -9.45
C ILE A 154 5.09 -16.61 -10.46
N GLN A 155 4.96 -17.00 -11.73
CA GLN A 155 5.78 -16.56 -12.86
C GLN A 155 4.98 -15.85 -13.96
N SER A 156 3.65 -15.84 -13.86
CA SER A 156 2.74 -15.03 -14.69
C SER A 156 1.55 -14.51 -13.88
N ALA A 157 0.84 -13.51 -14.41
CA ALA A 157 -0.38 -12.98 -13.83
C ALA A 157 -1.49 -14.03 -13.78
N ARG A 158 -1.68 -14.77 -14.88
CA ARG A 158 -2.64 -15.89 -14.98
C ARG A 158 -2.39 -16.95 -13.91
N GLU A 159 -1.14 -17.38 -13.71
CA GLU A 159 -0.78 -18.36 -12.68
C GLU A 159 -1.13 -17.89 -11.26
N GLY A 160 -1.09 -16.58 -10.98
CA GLY A 160 -1.57 -16.02 -9.71
C GLY A 160 -3.09 -15.99 -9.56
N ILE A 161 -3.83 -15.75 -10.63
CA ILE A 161 -5.31 -15.87 -10.62
C ILE A 161 -5.71 -17.34 -10.41
N GLU A 162 -5.05 -18.27 -11.11
CA GLU A 162 -5.25 -19.71 -10.97
C GLU A 162 -4.86 -20.19 -9.56
N LEU A 163 -3.77 -19.67 -8.97
CA LEU A 163 -3.39 -20.00 -7.61
C LEU A 163 -4.39 -19.45 -6.57
N ILE A 164 -4.90 -18.23 -6.74
CA ILE A 164 -5.96 -17.69 -5.85
C ILE A 164 -7.22 -18.53 -5.99
N ALA A 165 -7.67 -18.84 -7.21
CA ALA A 165 -8.81 -19.71 -7.47
C ALA A 165 -8.68 -21.06 -6.73
N ASN A 166 -7.56 -21.76 -6.91
CA ASN A 166 -7.28 -23.02 -6.21
C ASN A 166 -7.30 -22.87 -4.68
N VAL A 167 -6.74 -21.79 -4.11
CA VAL A 167 -6.78 -21.54 -2.67
C VAL A 167 -8.21 -21.30 -2.17
N ILE A 168 -9.04 -20.58 -2.93
CA ILE A 168 -10.44 -20.34 -2.58
C ILE A 168 -11.28 -21.63 -2.69
N ASP A 169 -11.07 -22.46 -3.70
CA ASP A 169 -11.70 -23.79 -3.79
C ASP A 169 -11.27 -24.72 -2.63
N GLU A 170 -10.01 -24.67 -2.21
CA GLU A 170 -9.45 -25.54 -1.18
C GLU A 170 -9.66 -25.10 0.29
N LYS A 171 -9.84 -23.80 0.54
CA LYS A 171 -9.79 -23.18 1.88
C LYS A 171 -10.85 -22.10 2.11
N GLY A 172 -11.50 -21.64 1.05
CA GLY A 172 -12.42 -20.52 1.07
C GLY A 172 -11.79 -19.16 1.39
N ALA A 173 -12.61 -18.12 1.28
CA ALA A 173 -12.30 -16.73 1.57
C ALA A 173 -12.78 -16.34 2.98
N GLY A 174 -12.00 -15.52 3.69
CA GLY A 174 -12.40 -14.89 4.95
C GLY A 174 -13.17 -13.58 4.79
N GLU A 175 -13.15 -13.00 3.58
CA GLU A 175 -13.87 -11.79 3.21
C GLU A 175 -13.96 -11.67 1.67
N GLY A 176 -14.71 -10.68 1.16
CA GLY A 176 -14.77 -10.40 -0.28
C GLY A 176 -13.66 -9.41 -0.67
N ASN A 177 -12.96 -9.65 -1.77
CA ASN A 177 -11.80 -8.86 -2.16
C ASN A 177 -11.66 -8.74 -3.68
N ILE A 178 -11.25 -7.57 -4.16
CA ILE A 178 -10.85 -7.36 -5.55
C ILE A 178 -9.32 -7.35 -5.61
N VAL A 179 -8.76 -8.13 -6.54
CA VAL A 179 -7.31 -8.22 -6.77
C VAL A 179 -7.01 -7.98 -8.25
N VAL A 180 -5.84 -7.40 -8.52
CA VAL A 180 -5.33 -7.22 -9.89
C VAL A 180 -3.92 -7.76 -9.95
N LEU A 181 -3.65 -8.61 -10.95
CA LEU A 181 -2.32 -9.10 -11.29
C LEU A 181 -2.02 -8.75 -12.74
N ALA A 182 -0.76 -8.45 -13.05
CA ALA A 182 -0.34 -8.26 -14.43
C ALA A 182 1.13 -8.62 -14.65
N ASP A 183 1.46 -8.90 -15.89
CA ASP A 183 2.82 -9.06 -16.39
C ASP A 183 2.94 -8.35 -17.75
N LYS A 184 4.01 -8.59 -18.49
CA LYS A 184 4.26 -7.97 -19.81
C LYS A 184 3.25 -8.36 -20.90
N ASP A 185 2.51 -9.46 -20.75
CA ASP A 185 1.62 -10.02 -21.75
C ASP A 185 0.13 -9.79 -21.41
N GLU A 186 -0.23 -9.96 -20.13
CA GLU A 186 -1.63 -9.96 -19.68
C GLU A 186 -1.88 -9.13 -18.40
N VAL A 187 -3.09 -8.61 -18.30
CA VAL A 187 -3.67 -8.02 -17.08
C VAL A 187 -4.87 -8.85 -16.69
N TRP A 188 -5.02 -9.17 -15.42
CA TRP A 188 -6.15 -9.91 -14.88
C TRP A 188 -6.79 -9.17 -13.71
N TYR A 189 -8.12 -9.06 -13.76
CA TYR A 189 -8.96 -8.49 -12.71
C TYR A 189 -9.81 -9.62 -12.14
N MET A 190 -9.82 -9.80 -10.81
CA MET A 190 -10.54 -10.87 -10.12
C MET A 190 -11.31 -10.35 -8.91
N GLU A 191 -12.53 -10.84 -8.77
CA GLU A 191 -13.37 -10.64 -7.60
C GLU A 191 -13.51 -11.97 -6.84
N ILE A 192 -13.13 -11.96 -5.56
CA ILE A 192 -13.44 -13.00 -4.58
C ILE A 192 -14.77 -12.57 -3.94
N LEU A 193 -15.84 -13.31 -4.24
CA LEU A 193 -17.22 -12.83 -4.09
C LEU A 193 -17.86 -13.31 -2.78
N SER A 194 -17.75 -14.61 -2.50
CA SER A 194 -18.28 -15.27 -1.31
C SER A 194 -17.31 -16.32 -0.76
N GLY A 195 -17.76 -17.21 0.13
CA GLY A 195 -16.92 -18.22 0.78
C GLY A 195 -16.05 -19.02 -0.19
N HIS A 196 -16.58 -19.48 -1.31
CA HIS A 196 -15.86 -20.27 -2.32
C HIS A 196 -16.15 -19.80 -3.76
N GLN A 197 -16.86 -18.68 -3.97
CA GLN A 197 -17.16 -18.18 -5.31
C GLN A 197 -16.27 -17.00 -5.70
N TYR A 198 -15.79 -17.03 -6.95
CA TYR A 198 -14.94 -16.01 -7.54
C TYR A 198 -15.15 -15.93 -9.05
N ALA A 199 -14.79 -14.79 -9.63
CA ALA A 199 -14.75 -14.61 -11.07
C ALA A 199 -13.64 -13.64 -11.47
N ALA A 200 -12.97 -13.94 -12.58
CA ALA A 200 -11.84 -13.19 -13.10
C ALA A 200 -11.90 -13.09 -14.62
N ILE A 201 -11.43 -11.95 -15.13
CA ILE A 201 -11.28 -11.68 -16.56
C ILE A 201 -9.86 -11.23 -16.89
N LYS A 202 -9.38 -11.60 -18.08
CA LYS A 202 -8.27 -10.91 -18.73
C LYS A 202 -8.78 -9.52 -19.13
N PHE A 203 -8.23 -8.48 -18.52
CA PHE A 203 -8.69 -7.11 -18.72
C PHE A 203 -8.40 -6.64 -20.16
N PRO A 204 -9.39 -6.11 -20.92
CA PRO A 204 -9.18 -5.75 -22.32
C PRO A 204 -8.21 -4.59 -22.51
N ASP A 205 -7.31 -4.70 -23.50
CA ASP A 205 -6.29 -3.68 -23.80
C ASP A 205 -6.87 -2.32 -24.20
N ASP A 206 -8.11 -2.26 -24.69
CA ASP A 206 -8.80 -1.05 -25.17
C ASP A 206 -9.84 -0.50 -24.18
N LYS A 207 -9.72 -0.86 -22.90
CA LYS A 207 -10.59 -0.40 -21.80
C LYS A 207 -9.77 0.24 -20.68
N PHE A 208 -10.46 1.04 -19.88
CA PHE A 208 -10.01 1.41 -18.54
C PHE A 208 -11.12 1.05 -17.54
N GLY A 209 -10.78 1.00 -16.26
CA GLY A 209 -11.75 0.70 -15.20
C GLY A 209 -11.37 1.37 -13.89
N VAL A 210 -12.37 1.75 -13.12
CA VAL A 210 -12.23 2.39 -11.80
C VAL A 210 -13.13 1.63 -10.82
N PHE A 211 -12.57 1.15 -9.72
CA PHE A 211 -13.28 0.30 -8.77
C PHE A 211 -12.99 0.70 -7.30
N PRO A 212 -13.98 1.31 -6.59
CA PRO A 212 -14.00 1.42 -5.13
C PRO A 212 -14.46 0.12 -4.45
N ASN A 213 -14.64 0.15 -3.13
CA ASN A 213 -14.98 -0.98 -2.24
C ASN A 213 -16.39 -1.59 -2.43
N ALA A 214 -16.68 -2.11 -3.63
CA ALA A 214 -17.85 -2.92 -3.99
C ALA A 214 -17.49 -3.75 -5.22
N PHE A 215 -18.21 -4.84 -5.49
CA PHE A 215 -18.06 -5.60 -6.74
C PHE A 215 -18.51 -4.77 -7.95
N TYR A 216 -17.84 -4.96 -9.09
CA TYR A 216 -18.04 -4.28 -10.37
C TYR A 216 -18.09 -5.21 -11.59
N LEU A 217 -17.70 -6.49 -11.47
CA LEU A 217 -17.68 -7.38 -12.62
C LEU A 217 -19.10 -7.58 -13.21
N GLY A 218 -19.20 -7.31 -14.51
CA GLY A 218 -20.45 -7.29 -15.27
C GLY A 218 -20.95 -8.67 -15.67
N THR A 219 -21.15 -8.85 -16.97
CA THR A 219 -21.41 -10.14 -17.64
C THR A 219 -20.12 -10.68 -18.23
N LEU A 220 -19.96 -12.02 -18.26
CA LEU A 220 -18.81 -12.68 -18.93
C LEU A 220 -19.04 -12.91 -20.43
N ASP A 221 -20.26 -12.67 -20.92
CA ASP A 221 -20.63 -12.73 -22.32
C ASP A 221 -19.74 -11.83 -23.19
N GLY A 222 -19.14 -12.40 -24.24
CA GLY A 222 -18.25 -11.69 -25.18
C GLY A 222 -16.75 -11.81 -24.87
N PHE A 223 -16.37 -12.43 -23.75
CA PHE A 223 -14.98 -12.86 -23.52
C PHE A 223 -14.70 -14.21 -24.20
N ASP A 224 -13.46 -14.40 -24.66
CA ASP A 224 -12.96 -15.71 -25.11
C ASP A 224 -12.83 -16.69 -23.93
N GLU A 225 -12.90 -17.99 -24.22
CA GLU A 225 -12.72 -19.07 -23.22
C GLU A 225 -11.37 -18.95 -22.47
N GLY A 226 -10.32 -18.51 -23.18
CA GLY A 226 -8.99 -18.24 -22.61
C GLY A 226 -8.87 -16.91 -21.84
N ALA A 227 -9.93 -16.12 -21.74
CA ALA A 227 -9.97 -14.81 -21.10
C ALA A 227 -10.82 -14.76 -19.81
N VAL A 228 -11.32 -15.91 -19.35
CA VAL A 228 -12.18 -16.04 -18.14
C VAL A 228 -11.63 -17.13 -17.22
N ILE A 229 -11.71 -16.90 -15.90
CA ILE A 229 -11.52 -17.92 -14.85
C ILE A 229 -12.63 -17.69 -13.81
N GLN A 230 -13.40 -18.72 -13.45
CA GLN A 230 -14.51 -18.60 -12.48
C GLN A 230 -14.72 -19.91 -11.70
N SER A 231 -15.39 -19.83 -10.54
CA SER A 231 -15.79 -21.00 -9.76
C SER A 231 -16.92 -21.78 -10.44
N GLU A 232 -16.95 -23.10 -10.29
CA GLU A 232 -17.91 -23.99 -11.00
C GLU A 232 -19.38 -23.64 -10.70
N ASN A 233 -19.68 -23.20 -9.47
CA ASN A 233 -21.03 -22.98 -8.96
C ASN A 233 -21.41 -21.49 -8.87
N LEU A 234 -20.73 -20.61 -9.62
CA LEU A 234 -20.86 -19.16 -9.51
C LEU A 234 -22.30 -18.66 -9.71
N LYS A 235 -23.04 -19.24 -10.65
CA LYS A 235 -24.44 -18.85 -10.94
C LYS A 235 -25.42 -19.52 -9.99
N GLU A 236 -25.20 -20.79 -9.72
CA GLU A 236 -26.02 -21.66 -8.89
C GLU A 236 -26.07 -21.16 -7.44
N THR A 237 -24.93 -20.68 -6.92
CA THR A 237 -24.82 -20.08 -5.58
C THR A 237 -25.62 -18.78 -5.48
N ALA A 238 -25.59 -17.93 -6.52
CA ALA A 238 -26.39 -16.71 -6.58
C ALA A 238 -27.91 -16.97 -6.69
N ILE A 239 -28.30 -18.04 -7.38
CA ILE A 239 -29.68 -18.52 -7.42
C ILE A 239 -30.11 -19.07 -6.05
N ALA A 240 -29.24 -19.85 -5.39
CA ALA A 240 -29.50 -20.41 -4.06
C ALA A 240 -29.59 -19.34 -2.96
N ALA A 241 -28.81 -18.25 -3.05
CA ALA A 241 -28.94 -17.05 -2.21
C ALA A 241 -30.21 -16.22 -2.52
N GLY A 242 -30.93 -16.53 -3.61
CA GLY A 242 -32.08 -15.75 -4.06
C GLY A 242 -31.72 -14.36 -4.57
N ARG A 243 -30.47 -14.15 -5.00
CA ARG A 243 -29.91 -12.85 -5.40
C ARG A 243 -29.48 -12.73 -6.86
N TYR A 244 -29.60 -13.80 -7.64
CA TYR A 244 -29.40 -13.82 -9.09
C TYR A 244 -30.08 -12.65 -9.83
N VAL A 245 -29.29 -11.88 -10.59
CA VAL A 245 -29.71 -10.77 -11.46
C VAL A 245 -29.27 -11.04 -12.89
N GLU A 246 -30.18 -10.80 -13.84
CA GLU A 246 -29.89 -10.78 -15.28
C GLU A 246 -29.82 -9.35 -15.79
N GLN A 247 -28.82 -9.06 -16.62
CA GLN A 247 -28.74 -7.85 -17.43
C GLN A 247 -28.72 -8.25 -18.91
N ASN A 248 -29.66 -7.75 -19.70
CA ASN A 248 -29.84 -8.07 -21.13
C ASN A 248 -30.02 -9.57 -21.47
N GLY A 249 -30.39 -10.41 -20.49
CA GLY A 249 -30.54 -11.87 -20.64
C GLY A 249 -29.32 -12.68 -20.18
N SER A 250 -28.27 -12.00 -19.72
CA SER A 250 -27.01 -12.59 -19.27
C SER A 250 -26.83 -12.43 -17.77
N PHE A 251 -26.12 -13.36 -17.12
CA PHE A 251 -25.87 -13.33 -15.68
C PHE A 251 -24.90 -12.20 -15.33
N HIS A 252 -25.33 -11.25 -14.47
CA HIS A 252 -24.48 -10.14 -14.04
C HIS A 252 -23.92 -10.42 -12.64
N ILE A 253 -22.60 -10.51 -12.53
CA ILE A 253 -21.92 -11.05 -11.34
C ILE A 253 -22.04 -10.11 -10.14
N ALA A 254 -21.52 -8.88 -10.23
CA ALA A 254 -21.54 -7.92 -9.13
C ALA A 254 -22.96 -7.63 -8.61
N ASN A 255 -23.90 -7.37 -9.52
CA ASN A 255 -25.31 -7.18 -9.20
C ASN A 255 -25.99 -8.44 -8.62
N SER A 256 -25.42 -9.63 -8.80
CA SER A 256 -25.93 -10.86 -8.16
C SER A 256 -25.31 -11.14 -6.79
N TYR A 257 -24.04 -10.79 -6.58
CA TYR A 257 -23.33 -11.03 -5.32
C TYR A 257 -23.51 -9.93 -4.28
N ASN A 258 -23.60 -8.66 -4.71
CA ASN A 258 -24.02 -7.55 -3.85
C ASN A 258 -25.04 -6.63 -4.57
N PRO A 259 -26.26 -7.14 -4.84
CA PRO A 259 -27.36 -6.30 -5.31
C PRO A 259 -27.70 -5.18 -4.32
N ILE A 260 -27.98 -4.01 -4.90
CA ILE A 260 -28.64 -2.81 -4.31
C ILE A 260 -27.69 -1.72 -3.80
N LYS A 261 -27.78 -0.59 -4.51
CA LYS A 261 -27.45 0.77 -4.08
C LYS A 261 -26.07 0.97 -3.42
N MET A 262 -25.07 0.99 -4.28
CA MET A 262 -23.74 1.56 -4.06
C MET A 262 -23.75 2.74 -3.08
N SER A 263 -22.93 2.65 -2.03
CA SER A 263 -22.81 3.67 -0.98
C SER A 263 -22.36 5.01 -1.56
N GLU A 264 -22.75 6.13 -0.92
CA GLU A 264 -22.38 7.47 -1.41
C GLU A 264 -20.86 7.67 -1.52
N GLY A 265 -20.06 7.05 -0.64
CA GLY A 265 -18.60 7.12 -0.67
C GLY A 265 -17.96 6.23 -1.74
N ASN A 266 -18.61 5.16 -2.19
CA ASN A 266 -18.17 4.41 -3.37
C ASN A 266 -18.59 5.16 -4.64
N ARG A 267 -19.84 5.61 -4.69
CA ARG A 267 -20.46 6.38 -5.78
C ARG A 267 -19.67 7.63 -6.14
N SER A 268 -19.21 8.39 -5.15
CA SER A 268 -18.39 9.58 -5.40
C SER A 268 -17.03 9.25 -6.01
N ARG A 269 -16.33 8.23 -5.48
CA ARG A 269 -15.00 7.82 -5.95
C ARG A 269 -15.03 7.22 -7.36
N VAL A 270 -15.98 6.34 -7.67
CA VAL A 270 -16.09 5.79 -9.04
C VAL A 270 -16.50 6.86 -10.04
N TRP A 271 -17.48 7.72 -9.71
CA TRP A 271 -17.93 8.76 -10.62
C TRP A 271 -16.86 9.82 -10.86
N SER A 272 -16.19 10.32 -9.81
CA SER A 272 -15.15 11.34 -9.96
C SER A 272 -13.90 10.76 -10.61
N GLY A 273 -13.57 9.49 -10.32
CA GLY A 273 -12.49 8.76 -10.96
C GLY A 273 -12.68 8.58 -12.47
N ILE A 274 -13.85 8.11 -12.90
CA ILE A 274 -14.18 7.99 -14.33
C ILE A 274 -14.16 9.37 -15.00
N LYS A 275 -14.66 10.43 -14.34
CA LYS A 275 -14.59 11.81 -14.86
C LYS A 275 -13.16 12.40 -14.87
N ALA A 276 -12.27 11.95 -14.01
CA ALA A 276 -10.88 12.39 -13.98
C ALA A 276 -10.08 11.82 -15.17
N ILE A 277 -10.35 10.57 -15.56
CA ILE A 277 -9.70 9.86 -16.68
C ILE A 277 -10.40 10.16 -18.01
N ASN A 278 -11.74 10.14 -18.05
CA ASN A 278 -12.55 10.52 -19.20
C ASN A 278 -13.54 11.66 -18.83
N PRO A 279 -13.11 12.93 -18.90
CA PRO A 279 -13.97 14.09 -18.65
C PRO A 279 -15.21 14.15 -19.55
N ASN A 280 -15.13 13.58 -20.75
CA ASN A 280 -16.21 13.54 -21.74
C ASN A 280 -17.19 12.36 -21.52
N SER A 281 -16.95 11.48 -20.54
CA SER A 281 -17.83 10.34 -20.22
C SER A 281 -19.25 10.82 -19.95
N THR A 282 -20.25 10.12 -20.49
CA THR A 282 -21.67 10.52 -20.40
C THR A 282 -22.32 10.22 -19.03
N ILE A 283 -21.60 9.61 -18.09
CA ILE A 283 -22.16 9.23 -16.78
C ILE A 283 -22.59 10.42 -15.93
N ASN A 284 -23.65 10.23 -15.15
CA ASN A 284 -24.18 11.17 -14.17
C ASN A 284 -23.92 10.64 -12.75
N TYR A 285 -23.83 11.54 -11.77
CA TYR A 285 -23.57 11.14 -10.37
C TYR A 285 -24.64 10.16 -9.82
N ASN A 286 -25.88 10.26 -10.32
CA ASN A 286 -27.04 9.49 -9.85
C ASN A 286 -27.39 8.27 -10.72
N ASP A 287 -26.53 7.84 -11.67
CA ASP A 287 -26.79 6.62 -12.45
C ASP A 287 -26.85 5.40 -11.52
N ASP A 288 -27.77 4.45 -11.75
CA ASP A 288 -28.01 3.35 -10.80
C ASP A 288 -26.76 2.47 -10.58
N THR A 289 -25.98 2.26 -11.65
CA THR A 289 -24.73 1.49 -11.70
C THR A 289 -23.66 2.23 -12.52
N PHE A 290 -22.41 1.78 -12.42
CA PHE A 290 -21.32 2.17 -13.32
C PHE A 290 -20.59 0.91 -13.79
N GLU A 291 -20.37 0.76 -15.09
CA GLU A 291 -19.72 -0.40 -15.69
C GLU A 291 -18.21 -0.43 -15.40
N LEU A 292 -17.63 -1.62 -15.13
CA LEU A 292 -16.19 -1.79 -14.93
C LEU A 292 -15.37 -1.39 -16.18
N LEU A 293 -15.87 -1.75 -17.37
CA LEU A 293 -15.14 -1.68 -18.64
C LEU A 293 -15.48 -0.39 -19.39
N GLN A 294 -14.92 0.72 -18.90
CA GLN A 294 -15.10 2.04 -19.51
C GLN A 294 -14.33 2.17 -20.83
N SER A 295 -14.92 2.90 -21.76
CA SER A 295 -14.30 3.29 -23.04
C SER A 295 -14.16 4.81 -23.10
N MET A 296 -13.19 5.30 -23.88
CA MET A 296 -12.97 6.74 -24.08
C MET A 296 -12.33 7.02 -25.44
N ASP A 297 -12.56 8.23 -25.94
CA ASP A 297 -11.73 8.82 -26.99
C ASP A 297 -10.50 9.49 -26.34
N GLY A 298 -9.32 9.36 -26.98
CA GLY A 298 -8.08 9.97 -26.53
C GLY A 298 -7.08 8.96 -25.95
N LYS A 299 -6.21 9.44 -25.06
CA LYS A 299 -5.15 8.66 -24.39
C LYS A 299 -5.01 9.11 -22.94
N VAL A 300 -4.46 8.23 -22.09
CA VAL A 300 -4.19 8.47 -20.67
C VAL A 300 -2.69 8.45 -20.41
N GLY A 301 -2.16 9.49 -19.78
CA GLY A 301 -0.78 9.55 -19.32
C GLY A 301 -0.62 9.10 -17.86
N LEU A 302 0.61 8.75 -17.46
CA LEU A 302 0.95 8.45 -16.06
C LEU A 302 0.51 9.58 -15.11
N LYS A 303 0.67 10.84 -15.53
CA LYS A 303 0.28 12.02 -14.74
C LYS A 303 -1.23 12.13 -14.52
N ASP A 304 -2.06 11.60 -15.42
CA ASP A 304 -3.51 11.56 -15.23
C ASP A 304 -3.90 10.55 -14.14
N VAL A 305 -3.18 9.43 -14.05
CA VAL A 305 -3.36 8.42 -12.99
C VAL A 305 -2.87 8.93 -11.63
N MET A 306 -1.72 9.61 -11.58
CA MET A 306 -1.24 10.32 -10.39
C MET A 306 -2.25 11.40 -9.92
N LYS A 307 -2.88 12.11 -10.87
CA LYS A 307 -3.93 13.11 -10.61
C LYS A 307 -5.25 12.46 -10.15
N PHE A 308 -5.62 11.30 -10.69
CA PHE A 308 -6.76 10.50 -10.25
C PHE A 308 -6.62 10.07 -8.78
N GLN A 309 -5.46 9.54 -8.36
CA GLN A 309 -5.19 9.20 -6.95
C GLN A 309 -5.15 10.43 -6.03
N ARG A 310 -4.96 11.63 -6.58
CA ARG A 310 -5.03 12.92 -5.87
C ARG A 310 -6.40 13.59 -5.92
N ASN A 311 -7.39 13.03 -6.61
CA ASN A 311 -8.63 13.73 -6.93
C ASN A 311 -9.48 14.05 -5.68
N ARG A 312 -9.66 15.35 -5.43
CA ARG A 312 -10.58 15.91 -4.44
C ARG A 312 -11.75 16.62 -5.13
N LEU A 313 -12.36 15.92 -6.09
CA LEU A 313 -13.58 16.33 -6.80
C LEU A 313 -13.41 17.64 -7.60
N GLU A 314 -12.18 17.99 -8.00
CA GLU A 314 -11.88 19.24 -8.69
C GLU A 314 -12.61 19.36 -10.03
N GLY A 315 -13.09 20.58 -10.35
CA GLY A 315 -13.85 20.83 -11.57
C GLY A 315 -15.30 20.35 -11.53
N THR A 316 -15.81 19.94 -10.36
CA THR A 316 -17.20 19.51 -10.16
C THR A 316 -17.95 20.45 -9.21
N ASP A 317 -19.28 20.31 -9.14
CA ASP A 317 -20.12 21.03 -8.16
C ASP A 317 -20.03 20.45 -6.73
N PHE A 318 -19.33 19.33 -6.52
CA PHE A 318 -19.20 18.69 -5.22
C PHE A 318 -18.05 19.26 -4.37
N ILE A 319 -18.08 18.98 -3.08
CA ILE A 319 -17.09 19.42 -2.08
C ILE A 319 -16.60 18.16 -1.33
N PRO A 320 -15.29 18.01 -1.06
CA PRO A 320 -14.79 16.92 -0.23
C PRO A 320 -15.48 16.86 1.15
N SER A 321 -15.96 15.67 1.54
CA SER A 321 -16.72 15.46 2.79
C SER A 321 -15.89 15.54 4.07
N ASP A 322 -14.59 15.78 3.93
CA ASP A 322 -13.60 16.01 4.96
C ASP A 322 -13.21 17.51 5.09
N GLU A 323 -13.64 18.37 4.16
CA GLU A 323 -13.48 19.85 4.21
C GLU A 323 -14.70 20.56 4.86
N ILE A 324 -15.45 19.86 5.72
CA ILE A 324 -16.70 20.36 6.32
C ILE A 324 -16.44 21.52 7.30
N LYS A 325 -16.97 22.69 6.97
CA LYS A 325 -16.93 23.89 7.84
C LYS A 325 -18.07 23.87 8.85
N LEU A 326 -17.76 23.68 10.13
CA LEU A 326 -18.70 23.60 11.25
C LEU A 326 -18.77 24.91 12.04
N ASP A 327 -19.97 25.26 12.53
CA ASP A 327 -20.20 26.39 13.43
C ASP A 327 -19.75 26.07 14.87
N ASN A 328 -19.73 27.09 15.73
CA ASN A 328 -19.34 26.95 17.14
C ASN A 328 -20.29 26.05 17.99
N LYS A 329 -21.20 25.31 17.35
CA LYS A 329 -22.13 24.35 17.95
C LYS A 329 -22.13 23.00 17.20
N GLY A 330 -21.24 22.79 16.22
CA GLY A 330 -21.11 21.55 15.44
C GLY A 330 -22.08 21.41 14.26
N ASN A 331 -22.73 22.48 13.80
CA ASN A 331 -23.60 22.46 12.62
C ASN A 331 -22.81 22.86 11.36
N ILE A 332 -23.09 22.22 10.22
CA ILE A 332 -22.53 22.61 8.92
C ILE A 332 -22.94 24.06 8.61
N ILE A 333 -21.96 24.96 8.40
CA ILE A 333 -22.17 26.40 8.19
C ILE A 333 -22.97 26.70 6.91
N GLY A 334 -22.75 25.90 5.86
CA GLY A 334 -23.49 25.96 4.61
C GLY A 334 -24.59 24.90 4.53
N GLU A 335 -25.86 25.28 4.69
CA GLU A 335 -26.98 24.34 4.48
C GLU A 335 -27.05 23.85 3.02
N TYR A 336 -26.65 24.70 2.07
CA TYR A 336 -26.52 24.36 0.65
C TYR A 336 -25.48 23.26 0.38
N ASP A 337 -24.43 23.18 1.21
CA ASP A 337 -23.33 22.24 1.00
C ASP A 337 -23.68 20.82 1.49
N LYS A 338 -24.71 20.64 2.32
CA LYS A 338 -25.18 19.33 2.81
C LYS A 338 -25.48 18.32 1.68
N GLY A 339 -25.94 18.79 0.51
CA GLY A 339 -26.18 17.94 -0.67
C GLY A 339 -24.94 17.74 -1.56
N ARG A 340 -23.87 18.51 -1.31
CA ARG A 340 -22.67 18.63 -2.15
C ARG A 340 -21.45 17.94 -1.55
N LEU A 341 -21.46 17.65 -0.26
CA LEU A 341 -20.40 16.92 0.45
C LEU A 341 -20.32 15.47 -0.02
N LYS A 342 -19.16 15.06 -0.56
CA LYS A 342 -18.89 13.73 -1.13
C LYS A 342 -17.51 13.23 -0.76
N TYR A 343 -17.32 11.92 -0.59
CA TYR A 343 -16.02 11.36 -0.21
C TYR A 343 -15.05 11.38 -1.41
N PRO A 344 -13.88 12.03 -1.32
CA PRO A 344 -12.93 12.14 -2.43
C PRO A 344 -12.15 10.83 -2.66
N ILE A 345 -11.35 10.76 -3.73
CA ILE A 345 -10.33 9.70 -3.88
C ILE A 345 -9.11 10.09 -3.03
N GLY A 346 -8.46 11.22 -3.34
CA GLY A 346 -7.32 11.69 -2.57
C GLY A 346 -7.75 12.19 -1.19
N ASN A 347 -7.35 11.51 -0.12
CA ASN A 347 -7.76 11.82 1.26
C ASN A 347 -6.59 11.67 2.26
N ILE A 348 -6.82 11.92 3.56
CA ILE A 348 -5.80 11.79 4.62
C ILE A 348 -5.66 10.35 5.17
N ASN A 349 -6.67 9.50 4.94
CA ASN A 349 -6.68 8.09 5.33
C ASN A 349 -5.80 7.21 4.43
N THR A 350 -5.41 7.69 3.24
CA THR A 350 -4.48 7.02 2.33
C THR A 350 -3.11 6.79 2.98
N MET A 351 -2.81 5.52 3.24
CA MET A 351 -1.58 5.06 3.88
C MET A 351 -0.45 4.86 2.87
N GLU A 352 -0.81 4.45 1.65
CA GLU A 352 0.05 4.36 0.47
C GLU A 352 -0.79 4.56 -0.79
N ALA A 353 -0.16 5.05 -1.85
CA ALA A 353 -0.69 5.00 -3.20
C ALA A 353 0.43 4.58 -4.16
N HIS A 354 0.15 3.56 -4.99
CA HIS A 354 1.10 3.07 -5.99
C HIS A 354 0.48 3.05 -7.39
N ILE A 355 1.35 3.15 -8.39
CA ILE A 355 1.04 2.92 -9.80
C ILE A 355 2.10 1.98 -10.39
N PHE A 356 1.70 0.81 -10.86
CA PHE A 356 2.52 -0.02 -11.74
C PHE A 356 2.36 0.43 -13.18
N GLN A 357 3.47 0.77 -13.83
CA GLN A 357 3.54 1.05 -15.25
C GLN A 357 4.40 -0.04 -15.93
N ILE A 358 3.74 -1.00 -16.58
CA ILE A 358 4.40 -2.11 -17.31
C ILE A 358 4.62 -1.67 -18.76
N LYS A 359 5.84 -1.85 -19.28
CA LYS A 359 6.22 -1.40 -20.63
C LYS A 359 7.00 -2.49 -21.38
N GLU A 360 6.80 -2.57 -22.69
CA GLU A 360 7.60 -3.41 -23.58
C GLU A 360 9.09 -3.00 -23.63
N SER A 361 9.42 -1.77 -23.23
CA SER A 361 10.81 -1.26 -23.10
C SER A 361 11.59 -1.86 -21.92
N LEU A 362 10.91 -2.49 -20.94
CA LEU A 362 11.53 -2.95 -19.70
C LEU A 362 12.06 -4.40 -19.81
N PRO A 363 13.21 -4.70 -19.18
CA PRO A 363 13.62 -6.09 -18.90
C PRO A 363 12.55 -6.84 -18.09
N THR A 364 12.40 -8.14 -18.33
CA THR A 364 11.37 -8.96 -17.66
C THR A 364 11.57 -9.04 -16.14
N ASP A 365 12.82 -9.01 -15.67
CA ASP A 365 13.19 -8.94 -14.25
C ASP A 365 12.97 -7.56 -13.60
N ALA A 366 12.75 -6.51 -14.40
CA ALA A 366 12.24 -5.22 -13.92
C ALA A 366 10.70 -5.22 -13.78
N GLY A 367 9.99 -5.87 -14.71
CA GLY A 367 8.53 -6.03 -14.72
C GLY A 367 7.77 -4.74 -15.02
N ALA A 368 7.79 -3.81 -14.08
CA ALA A 368 7.12 -2.52 -14.15
C ALA A 368 7.95 -1.43 -13.47
N VAL A 369 7.66 -0.17 -13.79
CA VAL A 369 7.98 0.93 -12.89
C VAL A 369 6.85 1.07 -11.87
N MET A 370 7.14 0.80 -10.61
CA MET A 370 6.28 1.08 -9.45
C MET A 370 6.53 2.50 -8.98
N TRP A 371 5.61 3.41 -9.29
CA TRP A 371 5.57 4.77 -8.76
C TRP A 371 4.86 4.73 -7.41
N LEU A 372 5.59 4.91 -6.30
CA LEU A 372 5.07 4.75 -4.94
C LEU A 372 5.12 6.07 -4.15
N ALA A 373 3.98 6.47 -3.60
CA ALA A 373 3.87 7.49 -2.55
C ALA A 373 3.44 6.81 -1.24
N VAL A 374 4.27 6.90 -0.19
CA VAL A 374 3.94 6.40 1.15
C VAL A 374 3.41 7.55 2.01
N GLY A 375 2.26 7.34 2.65
CA GLY A 375 1.37 8.40 3.10
C GLY A 375 0.60 9.03 1.94
N SER A 376 -0.37 9.90 2.26
CA SER A 376 -1.29 10.48 1.27
C SER A 376 -0.56 11.14 0.08
N PRO A 377 -0.90 10.81 -1.17
CA PRO A 377 -0.27 11.38 -2.36
C PRO A 377 -0.58 12.87 -2.54
N LEU A 378 -1.48 13.45 -1.75
CA LEU A 378 -1.70 14.90 -1.66
C LEU A 378 -0.47 15.64 -1.11
N VAL A 379 0.37 14.97 -0.30
CA VAL A 379 1.53 15.56 0.39
C VAL A 379 2.81 14.72 0.35
N SER A 380 2.76 13.48 -0.15
CA SER A 380 3.95 12.69 -0.52
C SER A 380 4.16 12.71 -2.05
N PRO A 381 5.42 12.77 -2.54
CA PRO A 381 5.72 12.52 -3.94
C PRO A 381 5.64 11.03 -4.28
N TYR A 382 5.46 10.71 -5.56
CA TYR A 382 5.66 9.38 -6.13
C TYR A 382 7.15 9.17 -6.50
N ILE A 383 7.75 8.08 -6.00
CA ILE A 383 9.13 7.69 -6.30
C ILE A 383 9.14 6.41 -7.15
N PRO A 384 9.93 6.32 -8.24
CA PRO A 384 9.99 5.14 -9.10
C PRO A 384 10.92 4.04 -8.57
N TYR A 385 10.39 2.82 -8.54
CA TYR A 385 11.09 1.57 -8.24
C TYR A 385 10.81 0.53 -9.34
N MET A 386 11.60 -0.55 -9.43
CA MET A 386 11.36 -1.69 -10.34
C MET A 386 11.67 -3.01 -9.65
N GLY A 387 11.19 -4.14 -10.19
CA GLY A 387 11.41 -5.49 -9.63
C GLY A 387 12.88 -5.91 -9.47
N THR A 388 13.83 -5.22 -10.12
CA THR A 388 15.26 -5.47 -9.99
C THR A 388 15.85 -5.10 -8.62
N ILE A 389 15.23 -4.20 -7.85
CA ILE A 389 15.80 -3.72 -6.57
C ILE A 389 16.02 -4.83 -5.54
N THR A 390 17.04 -4.68 -4.70
CA THR A 390 17.49 -5.63 -3.66
C THR A 390 17.30 -5.11 -2.24
N ASP A 391 17.20 -3.79 -2.06
CA ASP A 391 16.95 -3.10 -0.78
C ASP A 391 16.15 -1.79 -1.02
N THR A 392 15.58 -1.21 0.04
CA THR A 392 14.80 0.05 0.00
C THR A 392 15.46 1.13 0.87
N HIS A 393 15.06 2.41 0.69
CA HIS A 393 15.60 3.46 1.54
C HIS A 393 15.14 3.29 3.00
N LYS A 394 16.06 3.52 3.95
CA LYS A 394 15.86 3.19 5.38
C LYS A 394 14.64 3.86 6.00
N SER A 395 14.21 5.02 5.49
CA SER A 395 13.00 5.70 5.95
C SER A 395 11.72 4.90 5.74
N TYR A 396 11.71 3.96 4.79
CA TYR A 396 10.60 3.04 4.56
C TYR A 396 10.66 1.79 5.45
N GLN A 397 11.74 1.58 6.22
CA GLN A 397 11.96 0.38 7.04
C GLN A 397 11.68 0.62 8.53
N VAL A 398 11.17 1.81 8.89
CA VAL A 398 10.93 2.24 10.27
C VAL A 398 9.56 1.74 10.77
N THR A 399 9.56 0.65 11.53
CA THR A 399 8.35 -0.06 12.00
C THR A 399 7.67 0.57 13.23
N SER A 400 7.76 1.88 13.43
CA SER A 400 7.17 2.54 14.62
C SER A 400 5.65 2.71 14.48
N THR A 401 4.90 2.39 15.53
CA THR A 401 3.44 2.65 15.63
C THR A 401 3.11 4.05 16.18
N SER A 402 4.10 4.93 16.29
CA SER A 402 3.93 6.35 16.64
C SER A 402 5.00 7.21 15.95
N PHE A 403 4.78 8.53 15.88
CA PHE A 403 5.62 9.45 15.09
C PHE A 403 7.13 9.25 15.33
N ASP A 404 7.84 8.89 14.26
CA ASP A 404 9.29 8.79 14.20
C ASP A 404 9.80 9.69 13.07
N GLU A 405 10.67 10.64 13.39
CA GLU A 405 11.23 11.60 12.42
C GLU A 405 12.11 10.94 11.33
N ASN A 406 12.42 9.66 11.45
CA ASN A 406 13.18 8.89 10.48
C ASN A 406 12.28 8.08 9.52
N SER A 407 10.98 7.95 9.81
CA SER A 407 10.03 7.26 8.93
C SER A 407 9.51 8.17 7.82
N TRP A 408 9.44 7.66 6.59
CA TRP A 408 8.81 8.36 5.47
C TRP A 408 7.33 8.64 5.77
N TYR A 409 6.59 7.59 6.14
CA TYR A 409 5.17 7.68 6.47
C TYR A 409 4.91 8.73 7.55
N TRP A 410 5.66 8.71 8.67
CA TRP A 410 5.39 9.63 9.78
C TRP A 410 5.68 11.10 9.42
N ASN A 411 6.68 11.37 8.58
CA ASN A 411 6.90 12.72 8.04
C ASN A 411 5.75 13.13 7.09
N ALA A 412 5.34 12.28 6.14
CA ALA A 412 4.24 12.56 5.22
C ALA A 412 2.88 12.75 5.93
N ASN A 413 2.55 11.86 6.88
CA ASN A 413 1.36 11.93 7.72
C ASN A 413 1.36 13.16 8.65
N SER A 414 2.53 13.55 9.16
CA SER A 414 2.71 14.80 9.93
C SER A 414 2.46 16.04 9.08
N ILE A 415 2.97 16.07 7.84
CA ILE A 415 2.65 17.14 6.87
C ILE A 415 1.14 17.16 6.60
N ALA A 416 0.54 15.99 6.32
CA ALA A 416 -0.90 15.89 6.04
C ALA A 416 -1.73 16.55 7.16
N HIS A 417 -1.54 16.13 8.42
CA HIS A 417 -2.24 16.70 9.58
C HIS A 417 -2.03 18.22 9.76
N GLN A 418 -0.92 18.79 9.28
CA GLN A 418 -0.66 20.23 9.38
C GLN A 418 -1.32 21.06 8.26
N VAL A 419 -1.57 20.47 7.09
CA VAL A 419 -2.06 21.20 5.91
C VAL A 419 -3.41 20.75 5.39
N PHE A 420 -4.05 19.73 5.99
CA PHE A 420 -5.22 19.09 5.38
C PHE A 420 -6.39 20.04 5.14
N GLU A 421 -6.66 20.94 6.08
CA GLU A 421 -7.74 21.96 5.96
C GLU A 421 -7.35 23.18 5.11
N ASP A 422 -6.07 23.33 4.71
CA ASP A 422 -5.58 24.46 3.91
C ASP A 422 -5.31 24.03 2.46
N ASP A 423 -6.34 24.17 1.63
CA ASP A 423 -6.32 23.98 0.19
C ASP A 423 -5.15 24.63 -0.54
N ALA A 424 -4.77 25.85 -0.16
CA ALA A 424 -3.70 26.59 -0.80
C ALA A 424 -2.34 25.99 -0.41
N LYS A 425 -2.18 25.61 0.86
CA LYS A 425 -0.96 24.96 1.36
C LYS A 425 -0.79 23.54 0.83
N ARG A 426 -1.86 22.73 0.72
CA ARG A 426 -1.84 21.43 0.02
C ARG A 426 -1.34 21.61 -1.41
N LYS A 427 -1.91 22.56 -2.16
CA LYS A 427 -1.57 22.80 -3.57
C LYS A 427 -0.15 23.35 -3.76
N GLU A 428 0.34 24.21 -2.86
CA GLU A 428 1.75 24.66 -2.84
C GLU A 428 2.73 23.48 -2.69
N ILE A 429 2.42 22.52 -1.81
CA ILE A 429 3.22 21.32 -1.56
C ILE A 429 3.13 20.35 -2.73
N GLN A 430 1.91 20.06 -3.19
CA GLN A 430 1.65 19.17 -4.32
C GLN A 430 2.31 19.65 -5.61
N ASN A 431 2.45 20.96 -5.83
CA ASN A 431 3.20 21.51 -6.96
C ASN A 431 4.72 21.24 -6.85
N GLN A 432 5.31 21.44 -5.66
CA GLN A 432 6.72 21.09 -5.39
C GLN A 432 7.01 19.59 -5.53
N TRP A 433 6.00 18.73 -5.44
CA TRP A 433 6.11 17.30 -5.75
C TRP A 433 5.91 16.98 -7.23
N GLN A 434 4.97 17.62 -7.93
CA GLN A 434 4.85 17.50 -9.39
C GLN A 434 6.12 17.96 -10.12
N GLU A 435 6.80 19.00 -9.64
CA GLU A 435 8.11 19.44 -10.16
C GLU A 435 9.21 18.38 -10.00
N LEU A 436 9.16 17.58 -8.93
CA LEU A 436 10.07 16.45 -8.72
C LEU A 436 9.67 15.26 -9.60
N GLU A 437 8.39 14.93 -9.64
CA GLU A 437 7.84 13.82 -10.41
C GLU A 437 8.08 13.98 -11.91
N ASP A 438 7.95 15.20 -12.46
CA ASP A 438 8.27 15.47 -13.86
C ASP A 438 9.74 15.22 -14.20
N ALA A 439 10.66 15.58 -13.29
CA ALA A 439 12.08 15.26 -13.44
C ALA A 439 12.36 13.75 -13.31
N LEU A 440 11.66 13.05 -12.40
CA LEU A 440 11.78 11.60 -12.23
C LEU A 440 11.18 10.83 -13.42
N ILE A 441 10.14 11.34 -14.06
CA ILE A 441 9.57 10.78 -15.30
C ILE A 441 10.56 10.94 -16.47
N GLU A 442 11.20 12.11 -16.64
CA GLU A 442 12.24 12.29 -17.66
C GLU A 442 13.46 11.39 -17.39
N ASP A 443 13.91 11.29 -16.14
CA ASP A 443 15.03 10.43 -15.76
C ASP A 443 14.72 8.94 -15.96
N GLN A 444 13.55 8.45 -15.54
CA GLN A 444 13.12 7.07 -15.76
C GLN A 444 13.03 6.73 -17.26
N LEU A 445 12.56 7.66 -18.10
CA LEU A 445 12.60 7.51 -19.56
C LEU A 445 14.05 7.46 -20.11
N ASN A 446 15.01 8.10 -19.44
CA ASN A 446 16.43 8.00 -19.79
C ASN A 446 17.07 6.69 -19.28
N ILE A 447 16.61 6.16 -18.15
CA ILE A 447 16.98 4.84 -17.62
C ILE A 447 16.51 3.72 -18.58
N GLU A 448 15.26 3.76 -19.05
CA GLU A 448 14.74 2.81 -20.05
C GLU A 448 15.60 2.79 -21.34
N LYS A 449 16.04 3.97 -21.81
CA LYS A 449 16.96 4.06 -22.96
C LYS A 449 18.31 3.38 -22.67
N ARG A 450 18.85 3.46 -21.44
CA ARG A 450 20.10 2.79 -21.05
C ARG A 450 19.97 1.26 -21.09
N PHE A 451 18.83 0.71 -20.64
CA PHE A 451 18.57 -0.74 -20.71
C PHE A 451 18.42 -1.22 -22.16
N MET A 452 17.64 -0.50 -22.98
CA MET A 452 17.51 -0.82 -24.41
C MET A 452 18.86 -0.78 -25.15
N MET A 453 19.78 0.12 -24.75
CA MET A 453 21.14 0.21 -25.27
C MET A 453 22.15 -0.77 -24.63
N ARG A 454 21.73 -1.58 -23.65
CA ARG A 454 22.59 -2.51 -22.87
C ARG A 454 23.83 -1.83 -22.25
N SER A 455 23.65 -0.63 -21.69
CA SER A 455 24.69 0.10 -20.98
C SER A 455 25.02 -0.61 -19.66
N ALA A 456 26.16 -1.32 -19.62
CA ALA A 456 26.51 -2.22 -18.52
C ALA A 456 26.85 -1.53 -17.18
N ASP A 457 27.18 -0.25 -17.20
CA ASP A 457 27.76 0.49 -16.07
C ASP A 457 26.72 1.31 -15.26
N PHE A 458 25.42 0.97 -15.34
CA PHE A 458 24.36 1.69 -14.62
C PHE A 458 23.79 0.90 -13.44
N ASP A 459 24.13 1.33 -12.22
CA ASP A 459 23.58 0.80 -10.97
C ASP A 459 22.24 1.48 -10.62
N TYR A 460 21.14 0.84 -11.01
CA TYR A 460 19.79 1.31 -10.67
C TYR A 460 19.49 1.27 -9.17
N GLN A 461 20.11 0.36 -8.39
CA GLN A 461 19.89 0.24 -6.95
C GLN A 461 20.49 1.44 -6.21
N ALA A 462 21.73 1.82 -6.53
CA ALA A 462 22.34 3.04 -5.99
C ALA A 462 21.56 4.30 -6.41
N HIS A 463 21.08 4.34 -7.65
CA HIS A 463 20.35 5.48 -8.22
C HIS A 463 18.98 5.71 -7.55
N THR A 464 18.15 4.67 -7.42
CA THR A 464 16.84 4.79 -6.73
C THR A 464 16.99 5.09 -5.24
N LEU A 465 18.04 4.57 -4.57
CA LEU A 465 18.34 4.93 -3.19
C LEU A 465 18.73 6.41 -3.02
N GLN A 466 19.48 7.00 -3.96
CA GLN A 466 19.80 8.43 -3.91
C GLN A 466 18.55 9.30 -4.13
N ILE A 467 17.71 8.95 -5.11
CA ILE A 467 16.42 9.63 -5.32
C ILE A 467 15.57 9.61 -4.03
N ALA A 468 15.51 8.46 -3.36
CA ALA A 468 14.74 8.31 -2.13
C ALA A 468 15.35 9.08 -0.94
N ASP A 469 16.68 9.16 -0.81
CA ASP A 469 17.33 10.01 0.21
C ASP A 469 17.07 11.50 -0.06
N ASP A 470 17.29 11.98 -1.29
CA ASP A 470 17.04 13.38 -1.69
C ASP A 470 15.58 13.79 -1.44
N ALA A 471 14.63 12.93 -1.82
CA ALA A 471 13.21 13.16 -1.63
C ALA A 471 12.80 13.09 -0.15
N PHE A 472 13.35 12.15 0.63
CA PHE A 472 13.09 12.06 2.07
C PHE A 472 13.66 13.27 2.83
N ASN A 473 14.85 13.74 2.47
CA ASN A 473 15.45 14.95 3.03
C ASN A 473 14.60 16.19 2.73
N LYS A 474 14.07 16.32 1.50
CA LYS A 474 13.10 17.39 1.13
C LYS A 474 11.78 17.26 1.90
N LEU A 475 11.26 16.05 2.10
CA LEU A 475 10.04 15.78 2.88
C LEU A 475 10.22 16.19 4.36
N LYS A 476 11.32 15.76 4.98
CA LYS A 476 11.64 16.08 6.38
C LYS A 476 11.89 17.57 6.60
N ALA A 477 12.58 18.24 5.67
CA ALA A 477 12.76 19.70 5.71
C ALA A 477 11.44 20.46 5.57
N LEU A 478 10.49 19.96 4.77
CA LEU A 478 9.14 20.52 4.66
C LEU A 478 8.34 20.38 5.96
N ASP A 479 8.36 19.20 6.60
CA ASP A 479 7.70 18.97 7.89
C ASP A 479 8.26 19.90 8.99
N GLN A 480 9.58 20.02 9.09
CA GLN A 480 10.24 20.94 10.03
C GLN A 480 9.85 22.40 9.78
N LYS A 481 9.83 22.84 8.51
CA LYS A 481 9.41 24.19 8.10
C LYS A 481 7.96 24.49 8.48
N LEU A 482 7.04 23.54 8.32
CA LEU A 482 5.64 23.69 8.73
C LEU A 482 5.48 23.79 10.25
N LYS A 483 6.30 23.03 11.00
CA LYS A 483 6.41 23.10 12.47
C LYS A 483 7.07 24.38 13.00
N GLY A 484 7.49 25.30 12.12
CA GLY A 484 8.19 26.53 12.49
C GLY A 484 9.62 26.30 12.99
N ILE A 485 10.20 25.14 12.68
CA ILE A 485 11.58 24.79 13.01
C ILE A 485 12.46 25.23 11.84
N GLU A 486 13.32 26.24 12.05
CA GLU A 486 14.34 26.58 11.06
C GLU A 486 15.34 25.40 10.94
N PRO A 487 15.64 24.93 9.72
CA PRO A 487 16.58 23.84 9.54
C PRO A 487 17.97 24.29 9.97
N LYS A 488 18.63 23.51 10.83
CA LYS A 488 20.04 23.73 11.16
C LYS A 488 20.89 23.44 9.91
N THR A 489 21.34 24.49 9.22
CA THR A 489 22.51 24.37 8.36
C THR A 489 23.69 23.95 9.23
N GLU A 490 24.11 22.69 9.12
CA GLU A 490 25.49 22.35 9.50
C GLU A 490 26.41 23.06 8.52
N GLU A 491 27.09 24.10 8.98
CA GLU A 491 28.16 24.73 8.20
C GLU A 491 29.20 23.64 7.88
N PRO A 492 29.70 23.57 6.63
CA PRO A 492 30.70 22.59 6.26
C PRO A 492 31.94 22.82 7.14
N LYS A 493 32.32 21.81 7.94
CA LYS A 493 33.48 21.90 8.82
C LYS A 493 34.73 22.15 7.99
N THR A 494 35.18 23.40 7.94
CA THR A 494 36.51 23.76 7.47
C THR A 494 37.53 23.09 8.39
N GLU A 495 38.12 22.00 7.93
CA GLU A 495 39.31 21.45 8.59
C GLU A 495 40.43 22.50 8.49
N GLU A 496 40.76 23.12 9.62
CA GLU A 496 41.93 23.99 9.69
C GLU A 496 43.18 23.16 9.36
N PRO A 497 44.07 23.66 8.47
CA PRO A 497 45.24 22.90 8.06
C PRO A 497 46.18 22.73 9.26
N LYS A 498 46.42 21.46 9.65
CA LYS A 498 47.36 21.11 10.71
C LYS A 498 48.74 21.68 10.40
N VAL A 499 49.19 22.62 11.23
CA VAL A 499 50.55 23.14 11.20
C VAL A 499 51.48 22.05 11.76
N GLU A 500 52.38 21.51 10.92
CA GLU A 500 53.47 20.67 11.41
C GLU A 500 54.53 21.55 12.11
N GLU A 501 54.97 21.15 13.31
CA GLU A 501 56.10 21.79 13.98
C GLU A 501 57.44 21.42 13.31
N PRO A 502 58.40 22.35 13.22
CA PRO A 502 59.65 22.13 12.47
C PRO A 502 60.60 21.18 13.21
N LYS A 503 61.01 20.10 12.51
CA LYS A 503 62.02 19.16 13.00
C LYS A 503 63.40 19.81 13.06
N THR A 504 64.00 19.85 14.25
CA THR A 504 65.43 20.19 14.45
C THR A 504 66.34 19.02 14.07
N GLU A 505 67.57 19.32 13.65
CA GLU A 505 68.46 18.39 12.94
C GLU A 505 69.81 18.19 13.66
N LYS A 506 70.50 17.07 13.34
CA LYS A 506 71.92 16.71 13.60
C LYS A 506 72.31 16.22 15.01
N PRO A 507 73.45 15.51 15.17
CA PRO A 507 74.39 14.99 14.15
C PRO A 507 74.61 13.45 14.16
N SER A 508 75.38 12.96 13.19
CA SER A 508 75.81 11.56 13.02
C SER A 508 77.00 11.17 13.92
N GLY A 509 77.14 9.87 14.25
CA GLY A 509 78.33 9.30 14.90
C GLY A 509 78.37 7.77 14.97
N SER A 510 79.19 7.15 14.10
CA SER A 510 79.93 5.86 14.23
C SER A 510 79.36 4.62 14.99
N GLU A 511 79.40 3.45 14.32
CA GLU A 511 79.93 2.13 14.80
C GLU A 511 79.46 1.55 16.15
N THR A 512 79.16 0.25 16.38
CA THR A 512 79.15 -1.05 15.64
C THR A 512 78.35 -2.07 16.51
N THR A 513 78.12 -3.39 16.26
CA THR A 513 78.61 -4.42 15.30
C THR A 513 77.60 -5.60 15.20
N LYS A 514 77.76 -6.47 14.17
CA LYS A 514 77.56 -7.96 14.13
C LYS A 514 76.34 -8.67 14.78
N GLU A 515 75.67 -9.47 13.93
CA GLU A 515 75.34 -10.93 14.08
C GLU A 515 74.31 -11.38 15.16
N ASP A 516 73.49 -12.42 14.98
CA ASP A 516 73.47 -13.54 14.00
C ASP A 516 72.04 -13.99 13.58
N THR A 517 71.94 -14.80 12.53
CA THR A 517 70.76 -15.57 12.06
C THR A 517 70.74 -17.01 12.66
N PRO A 518 69.82 -17.97 12.35
CA PRO A 518 68.69 -18.01 11.39
C PRO A 518 67.34 -18.58 11.91
N SER A 519 66.37 -18.65 10.97
CA SER A 519 65.16 -19.49 10.94
C SER A 519 65.49 -21.02 10.84
N PRO A 520 64.55 -22.02 10.90
CA PRO A 520 63.37 -22.12 10.01
C PRO A 520 62.11 -22.93 10.48
N SER A 521 61.08 -22.96 9.60
CA SER A 521 60.10 -24.05 9.25
C SER A 521 59.60 -25.07 10.31
N ASP A 522 58.33 -25.51 10.31
CA ASP A 522 57.71 -26.28 9.19
C ASP A 522 56.15 -26.35 9.21
N GLN A 523 55.56 -27.17 8.33
CA GLN A 523 54.12 -27.30 7.97
C GLN A 523 53.35 -28.38 8.79
N GLY A 524 52.01 -28.35 8.79
CA GLY A 524 51.21 -29.56 9.11
C GLY A 524 49.71 -29.44 9.50
N ALA A 525 48.83 -29.85 8.57
CA ALA A 525 47.54 -30.55 8.75
C ALA A 525 46.36 -30.01 9.60
N THR A 526 45.14 -30.36 9.14
CA THR A 526 43.79 -30.21 9.72
C THR A 526 43.14 -31.60 9.96
N PRO A 527 41.88 -31.75 10.44
CA PRO A 527 41.10 -30.96 11.42
C PRO A 527 40.42 -31.83 12.52
N THR A 528 39.85 -31.24 13.59
CA THR A 528 38.82 -31.91 14.42
C THR A 528 37.79 -30.98 15.07
N SER A 529 36.51 -31.27 14.80
CA SER A 529 35.28 -31.12 15.63
C SER A 529 35.21 -30.16 16.84
N LYS A 530 34.19 -29.29 16.83
CA LYS A 530 33.38 -28.78 17.97
C LYS A 530 32.08 -28.17 17.41
N THR A 531 30.93 -28.84 17.46
CA THR A 531 29.94 -28.86 18.56
C THR A 531 29.36 -27.50 18.97
N LEU A 532 28.05 -27.33 18.77
CA LEU A 532 27.24 -26.18 19.16
C LEU A 532 27.19 -25.94 20.69
N PRO A 533 27.07 -24.70 21.17
CA PRO A 533 26.57 -24.40 22.51
C PRO A 533 25.03 -24.47 22.53
N ASN A 534 24.46 -25.15 23.53
CA ASN A 534 23.00 -25.16 23.76
C ASN A 534 22.60 -24.12 24.82
N THR A 535 21.33 -23.77 24.84
CA THR A 535 20.68 -22.79 25.71
C THR A 535 20.85 -23.06 27.22
N GLY A 536 20.83 -21.98 28.02
CA GLY A 536 20.87 -22.03 29.47
C GLY A 536 19.92 -21.01 30.09
N VAL A 537 18.73 -21.46 30.51
CA VAL A 537 17.74 -20.63 31.21
C VAL A 537 18.11 -20.50 32.68
N SER A 538 18.00 -19.30 33.23
CA SER A 538 17.96 -19.06 34.68
C SER A 538 16.73 -18.21 35.01
N ALA A 539 15.99 -18.61 36.04
CA ALA A 539 14.73 -17.98 36.41
C ALA A 539 14.78 -17.40 37.82
N SER A 540 14.30 -16.15 37.96
CA SER A 540 13.86 -15.60 39.25
C SER A 540 12.54 -14.85 39.04
N LYS A 541 11.53 -15.19 39.83
CA LYS A 541 10.21 -14.55 39.82
C LYS A 541 10.05 -13.62 41.02
N THR A 542 9.09 -12.72 40.90
CA THR A 542 8.34 -12.06 42.01
C THR A 542 8.97 -10.80 42.61
N LEU A 543 8.58 -9.62 42.08
CA LEU A 543 7.72 -8.68 42.80
C LEU A 543 7.12 -7.62 41.84
N LEU A 544 5.92 -7.12 42.17
CA LEU A 544 5.06 -6.12 41.49
C LEU A 544 4.01 -6.64 40.47
N TYR A 545 2.88 -7.10 41.02
CA TYR A 545 1.57 -6.97 40.37
C TYR A 545 0.74 -5.95 41.16
N GLY A 546 0.28 -4.86 40.52
CA GLY A 546 -0.44 -3.80 41.23
C GLY A 546 -0.77 -2.52 40.45
N ALA A 547 -0.95 -2.60 39.12
CA ALA A 547 -1.34 -1.42 38.32
C ALA A 547 -2.12 -1.76 37.02
N MET A 548 -1.69 -2.76 36.26
CA MET A 548 -2.23 -3.06 34.92
C MET A 548 -3.52 -3.91 34.95
N GLY A 549 -4.52 -3.51 35.75
CA GLY A 549 -5.77 -4.26 35.95
C GLY A 549 -6.99 -3.76 35.16
N VAL A 550 -6.93 -2.59 34.52
CA VAL A 550 -8.14 -1.89 34.03
C VAL A 550 -8.12 -1.61 32.52
N ALA A 551 -6.95 -1.37 31.90
CA ALA A 551 -6.87 -1.00 30.49
C ALA A 551 -7.24 -2.15 29.51
N LEU A 552 -6.77 -3.38 29.79
CA LEU A 552 -6.88 -4.52 28.87
C LEU A 552 -8.30 -5.05 28.65
N VAL A 553 -9.27 -4.68 29.48
CA VAL A 553 -10.68 -5.10 29.31
C VAL A 553 -11.43 -4.21 28.32
N GLY A 554 -10.98 -2.98 28.09
CA GLY A 554 -11.65 -2.01 27.22
C GLY A 554 -11.63 -2.40 25.73
N MET A 555 -10.44 -2.61 25.17
CA MET A 555 -10.27 -2.90 23.73
C MET A 555 -11.02 -4.15 23.27
N VAL A 556 -11.00 -5.23 24.06
CA VAL A 556 -11.66 -6.51 23.73
C VAL A 556 -13.18 -6.37 23.61
N PHE A 557 -13.80 -5.42 24.31
CA PHE A 557 -15.25 -5.18 24.24
C PHE A 557 -15.67 -4.32 23.04
N VAL A 558 -14.83 -3.40 22.56
CA VAL A 558 -15.14 -2.61 21.36
C VAL A 558 -15.18 -3.53 20.13
N TYR A 559 -14.14 -4.33 19.92
CA TYR A 559 -14.02 -5.24 18.79
C TYR A 559 -15.15 -6.30 18.74
N LYS A 560 -15.57 -6.83 19.90
CA LYS A 560 -16.71 -7.78 19.97
C LYS A 560 -18.08 -7.16 19.79
N SER A 561 -18.24 -5.84 19.95
CA SER A 561 -19.54 -5.18 19.79
C SER A 561 -19.86 -4.92 18.31
N TYR A 562 -18.86 -4.57 17.51
CA TYR A 562 -19.02 -4.27 16.08
C TYR A 562 -19.53 -5.48 15.28
N ARG A 563 -19.08 -6.70 15.63
CA ARG A 563 -19.44 -7.97 14.97
C ARG A 563 -20.86 -8.48 15.29
N LYS A 564 -21.76 -7.66 15.86
CA LYS A 564 -23.09 -8.08 16.33
C LYS A 564 -24.29 -7.29 15.81
N GLU A 565 -24.10 -6.18 15.10
CA GLU A 565 -25.19 -5.42 14.47
C GLU A 565 -25.00 -5.18 12.95
N HIS A 566 -23.96 -5.74 12.34
CA HIS A 566 -23.63 -5.68 10.90
C HIS A 566 -23.22 -7.07 10.36
#